data_AF-A0A382E309-F1
#
_entry.id   AF-A0A382E309-F1
#
_cell.length_a   1.000
_cell.length_b   1.000
_cell.length_c   1.000
_cell.angle_alpha   90.00
_cell.angle_beta   90.00
_cell.angle_gamma   90.00
#
_symmetry.space_group_name_H-M   'P 1'
#
loop_
_entity.id
_entity.type
_entity.pdbx_description
1 polymer ?
#
loop_
_entity_poly.entity_id
_entity_poly.type
_entity_poly.pdbx_seq_one_letter_code
_entity_poly.pdbx_strand_id
1 'polypeptide(L)'
;NKYGEHINMTEQTKTDAAKQTTAPAGPVGPDGSKGQIAGDLTVQDLGIIKSIIDAACQRGAFKANEMQAVGATYNKLESFLNVVQAQQKDLTKDSKGTPATATAKADANVNTQVGGKK
;
A
#
# COMPACT_ATOMS: atom_id res chain seq x y z
N ASN A 1 -75.65 9.52 -34.97
CA ASN A 1 -74.62 9.98 -35.92
C ASN A 1 -73.36 10.34 -35.15
N LYS A 2 -72.30 9.54 -35.16
CA LYS A 2 -71.47 9.12 -36.32
C LYS A 2 -70.55 10.25 -36.79
N TYR A 3 -69.40 10.39 -36.14
CA TYR A 3 -68.05 10.65 -36.70
C TYR A 3 -67.08 10.24 -35.57
N GLY A 4 -66.28 9.19 -35.64
CA GLY A 4 -65.58 8.64 -36.80
C GLY A 4 -64.16 9.21 -36.81
N GLU A 5 -63.28 8.57 -36.05
CA GLU A 5 -61.85 8.34 -36.31
C GLU A 5 -61.11 9.27 -37.29
N HIS A 6 -60.20 10.09 -36.75
CA HIS A 6 -58.93 10.43 -37.40
C HIS A 6 -57.80 10.34 -36.37
N ILE A 7 -57.27 9.14 -36.26
CA ILE A 7 -55.93 8.84 -35.77
C ILE A 7 -54.88 9.37 -36.77
N ASN A 8 -53.72 9.76 -36.21
CA ASN A 8 -52.42 10.10 -36.84
C ASN A 8 -52.18 11.57 -37.22
N MET A 9 -51.38 12.31 -36.42
CA MET A 9 -49.94 12.52 -36.71
C MET A 9 -49.29 13.48 -35.68
N THR A 10 -48.06 13.14 -35.30
CA THR A 10 -47.02 14.01 -34.69
C THR A 10 -46.95 14.03 -33.15
N GLU A 11 -46.37 12.95 -32.64
CA GLU A 11 -45.44 13.02 -31.51
C GLU A 11 -44.26 13.94 -31.88
N GLN A 12 -43.96 14.92 -31.02
CA GLN A 12 -42.64 15.54 -30.97
C GLN A 12 -42.35 15.98 -29.54
N THR A 13 -42.00 15.01 -28.69
CA THR A 13 -41.16 15.23 -27.52
C THR A 13 -39.78 15.66 -28.00
N LYS A 14 -39.51 16.97 -27.98
CA LYS A 14 -38.18 17.54 -28.19
C LYS A 14 -37.64 18.07 -26.88
N THR A 15 -36.92 17.17 -26.21
CA THR A 15 -35.69 17.36 -25.44
C THR A 15 -35.32 18.82 -25.07
N ASP A 16 -35.45 19.13 -23.78
CA ASP A 16 -34.76 20.24 -23.13
C ASP A 16 -33.27 19.88 -23.03
N ALA A 17 -32.48 20.34 -24.01
CA ALA A 17 -31.03 20.22 -24.01
C ALA A 17 -30.44 21.52 -23.45
N ALA A 18 -29.91 21.41 -22.25
CA ALA A 18 -29.20 22.45 -21.54
C ALA A 18 -28.13 23.11 -22.40
N LYS A 19 -28.16 24.44 -22.34
CA LYS A 19 -27.22 25.43 -22.87
C LYS A 19 -25.75 24.99 -22.71
N GLN A 20 -25.16 24.54 -23.82
CA GLN A 20 -23.73 24.34 -23.98
C GLN A 20 -23.02 25.70 -23.93
N THR A 21 -22.37 25.98 -22.81
CA THR A 21 -21.44 27.11 -22.68
C THR A 21 -20.08 26.65 -23.17
N THR A 22 -19.59 27.30 -24.23
CA THR A 22 -18.23 27.16 -24.75
C THR A 22 -17.22 27.72 -23.73
N ALA A 23 -16.39 26.84 -23.17
CA ALA A 23 -15.15 27.21 -22.49
C ALA A 23 -13.96 26.81 -23.40
N PRO A 24 -12.95 27.68 -23.57
CA PRO A 24 -11.85 27.44 -24.50
C PRO A 24 -11.01 26.23 -24.08
N ALA A 25 -10.56 25.47 -25.08
CA ALA A 25 -9.59 24.39 -24.92
C ALA A 25 -8.32 24.93 -24.24
N GLY A 26 -8.16 24.63 -22.95
CA GLY A 26 -6.86 24.69 -22.28
C GLY A 26 -5.94 23.60 -22.86
N PRO A 27 -4.61 23.78 -22.80
CA PRO A 27 -3.69 22.79 -23.32
C PRO A 27 -3.93 21.45 -22.60
N VAL A 28 -4.18 20.41 -23.39
CA VAL A 28 -4.06 19.02 -22.93
C VAL A 28 -2.62 18.84 -22.44
N GLY A 29 -2.43 18.91 -21.13
CA GLY A 29 -1.17 18.54 -20.50
C GLY A 29 -0.84 17.09 -20.87
N PRO A 30 0.44 16.73 -20.98
CA PRO A 30 0.84 15.41 -21.44
C PRO A 30 0.18 14.33 -20.58
N ASP A 31 -0.46 13.38 -21.26
CA ASP A 31 -0.84 12.07 -20.77
C ASP A 31 0.34 11.47 -19.99
N GLY A 32 0.30 11.71 -18.69
CA GLY A 32 1.36 11.37 -17.74
C GLY A 32 0.83 10.29 -16.84
N SER A 33 0.79 9.06 -17.36
CA SER A 33 1.07 7.83 -16.61
C SER A 33 1.08 6.64 -17.55
N LYS A 34 2.13 6.55 -18.37
CA LYS A 34 2.68 5.24 -18.73
C LYS A 34 2.99 4.53 -17.42
N GLY A 35 2.09 3.65 -17.01
CA GLY A 35 2.36 2.66 -15.98
C GLY A 35 3.43 1.68 -16.47
N GLN A 36 4.68 2.13 -16.51
CA GLN A 36 5.81 1.22 -16.42
C GLN A 36 5.79 0.67 -15.00
N ILE A 37 5.14 -0.47 -14.82
CA ILE A 37 5.45 -1.34 -13.68
C ILE A 37 6.78 -2.00 -14.03
N ALA A 38 7.86 -1.24 -13.86
CA ALA A 38 9.23 -1.72 -13.98
C ALA A 38 10.02 -1.15 -12.80
N GLY A 39 9.59 -1.53 -11.61
CA GLY A 39 10.26 -1.23 -10.36
C GLY A 39 9.87 -2.30 -9.35
N ASP A 40 10.86 -2.93 -8.73
CA ASP A 40 10.63 -3.73 -7.53
C ASP A 40 9.83 -2.91 -6.52
N LEU A 41 8.83 -3.53 -5.89
CA LEU A 41 8.07 -2.90 -4.83
C LEU A 41 8.99 -2.68 -3.63
N THR A 42 9.14 -1.43 -3.19
CA THR A 42 9.92 -1.08 -2.00
C THR A 42 9.02 -1.00 -0.76
N VAL A 43 9.63 -1.00 0.43
CA VAL A 43 8.92 -0.81 1.71
C VAL A 43 8.19 0.54 1.75
N GLN A 44 8.74 1.56 1.10
CA GLN A 44 8.10 2.87 0.98
C GLN A 44 6.81 2.78 0.15
N ASP A 45 6.85 2.08 -0.99
CA ASP A 45 5.68 1.88 -1.85
C ASP A 45 4.57 1.13 -1.09
N LEU A 46 4.95 0.10 -0.33
CA LEU A 46 4.01 -0.65 0.51
C LEU A 46 3.34 0.22 1.59
N GLY A 47 4.08 1.16 2.20
CA GLY A 47 3.50 2.14 3.12
C GLY A 47 2.53 3.13 2.45
N ILE A 48 2.84 3.54 1.21
CA ILE A 48 1.94 4.38 0.41
C ILE A 48 0.66 3.61 0.06
N ILE A 49 0.75 2.34 -0.33
CA ILE A 49 -0.41 1.49 -0.61
C ILE A 49 -1.33 1.37 0.61
N LYS A 50 -0.78 1.18 1.82
CA LYS A 50 -1.56 1.20 3.08
C LYS A 50 -2.36 2.49 3.22
N SER A 51 -1.71 3.63 2.99
CA SER A 51 -2.33 4.96 3.11
C SER A 51 -3.42 5.19 2.05
N ILE A 52 -3.24 4.67 0.84
CA ILE A 52 -4.26 4.73 -0.22
C ILE A 52 -5.49 3.88 0.14
N ILE A 53 -5.29 2.67 0.66
CA ILE A 53 -6.39 1.81 1.12
C ILE A 53 -7.21 2.54 2.19
N ASP A 54 -6.54 3.16 3.17
CA ASP A 54 -7.18 3.93 4.22
C ASP A 54 -8.04 5.10 3.66
N ALA A 55 -7.45 5.91 2.79
CA ALA A 55 -8.15 7.03 2.14
C ALA A 55 -9.34 6.56 1.29
N ALA A 56 -9.23 5.41 0.62
CA ALA A 56 -10.31 4.82 -0.16
C ALA A 56 -11.45 4.31 0.74
N CYS A 57 -11.11 3.68 1.88
CA CYS A 57 -12.08 3.27 2.89
C CYS A 57 -12.84 4.49 3.46
N GLN A 58 -12.15 5.56 3.82
CA GLN A 58 -12.77 6.79 4.32
C GLN A 58 -13.73 7.43 3.29
N ARG A 59 -13.41 7.30 1.99
CA ARG A 59 -14.25 7.80 0.90
C ARG A 59 -15.39 6.85 0.51
N GLY A 60 -15.49 5.68 1.15
CA GLY A 60 -16.52 4.68 0.82
C GLY A 60 -16.34 4.05 -0.56
N ALA A 61 -15.10 3.95 -1.06
CA ALA A 61 -14.80 3.39 -2.38
C ALA A 61 -15.15 1.89 -2.49
N PHE A 62 -15.17 1.17 -1.36
CA PHE A 62 -15.48 -0.25 -1.28
C PHE A 62 -16.89 -0.48 -0.74
N LYS A 63 -17.60 -1.47 -1.29
CA LYS A 63 -18.91 -1.88 -0.77
C LYS A 63 -18.75 -2.79 0.45
N ALA A 64 -19.83 -2.97 1.21
CA ALA A 64 -19.82 -3.79 2.43
C ALA A 64 -19.29 -5.22 2.21
N ASN A 65 -19.65 -5.84 1.08
CA ASN A 65 -19.24 -7.19 0.72
C ASN A 65 -17.72 -7.33 0.49
N GLU A 66 -17.05 -6.24 0.11
CA GLU A 66 -15.61 -6.23 -0.21
C GLU A 66 -14.75 -5.79 0.99
N MET A 67 -15.36 -5.06 1.93
CA MET A 67 -14.67 -4.47 3.08
C MET A 67 -13.97 -5.51 3.95
N GLN A 68 -14.51 -6.73 4.05
CA GLN A 68 -13.87 -7.82 4.79
C GLN A 68 -12.52 -8.22 4.18
N ALA A 69 -12.47 -8.38 2.86
CA ALA A 69 -11.25 -8.75 2.15
C ALA A 69 -10.23 -7.60 2.15
N VAL A 70 -10.70 -6.37 1.97
CA VAL A 70 -9.85 -5.15 2.02
C VAL A 70 -9.25 -4.99 3.41
N GLY A 71 -10.05 -5.10 4.48
CA GLY A 71 -9.59 -5.01 5.86
C GLY A 71 -8.60 -6.11 6.22
N ALA A 72 -8.87 -7.36 5.81
CA ALA A 72 -7.93 -8.46 6.03
C ALA A 72 -6.58 -8.23 5.31
N THR A 73 -6.60 -7.66 4.11
CA THR A 73 -5.38 -7.32 3.36
C THR A 73 -4.61 -6.18 4.01
N TYR A 74 -5.31 -5.14 4.49
CA TYR A 74 -4.72 -4.03 5.22
C TYR A 74 -3.97 -4.50 6.48
N ASN A 75 -4.60 -5.37 7.29
CA ASN A 75 -4.00 -5.89 8.52
C ASN A 75 -2.75 -6.74 8.24
N LYS A 76 -2.76 -7.53 7.16
CA LYS A 76 -1.59 -8.31 6.73
C LYS A 76 -0.45 -7.40 6.27
N LEU A 77 -0.76 -6.38 5.48
CA LEU A 77 0.21 -5.39 5.02
C LEU A 77 0.83 -4.65 6.20
N GLU A 78 0.04 -4.22 7.18
CA GLU A 78 0.52 -3.57 8.40
C GLU A 78 1.45 -4.48 9.20
N SER A 79 1.04 -5.74 9.42
CA SER A 79 1.85 -6.72 10.14
C SER A 79 3.19 -6.97 9.44
N PHE A 80 3.18 -7.10 8.12
CA PHE A 80 4.38 -7.28 7.31
C PHE A 80 5.33 -6.07 7.43
N LEU A 81 4.80 -4.86 7.29
CA LEU A 81 5.59 -3.63 7.41
C LEU A 81 6.23 -3.49 8.81
N ASN A 82 5.52 -3.87 9.87
CA ASN A 82 6.07 -3.88 11.23
C ASN A 82 7.25 -4.85 11.37
N VAL A 83 7.14 -6.06 10.82
CA VAL A 83 8.23 -7.05 10.82
C VAL A 83 9.44 -6.56 10.03
N VAL A 84 9.22 -6.01 8.83
CA VAL A 84 10.31 -5.49 7.99
C VAL A 84 11.03 -4.33 8.67
N GLN A 85 10.30 -3.42 9.33
CA GLN A 85 10.91 -2.34 10.11
C GLN A 85 11.74 -2.86 11.30
N ALA A 86 11.27 -3.91 11.98
CA ALA A 86 12.03 -4.55 13.05
C ALA A 86 13.34 -5.16 12.51
N GLN A 87 13.27 -5.91 11.41
CA GLN A 87 14.44 -6.51 10.75
C GLN A 87 15.46 -5.46 10.30
N GLN A 88 15.01 -4.32 9.76
CA GLN A 88 15.90 -3.22 9.39
C GLN A 88 16.63 -2.64 10.60
N LYS A 89 15.97 -2.54 11.76
CA LYS A 89 16.61 -2.07 13.00
C LYS A 89 17.64 -3.05 13.53
N ASP A 90 17.37 -4.35 13.44
CA ASP A 90 18.30 -5.37 13.92
C ASP A 90 19.58 -5.44 13.07
N LEU A 91 19.47 -5.28 11.74
CA LEU A 91 20.63 -5.16 10.84
C LEU A 91 21.55 -3.97 11.15
N THR A 92 21.01 -2.89 11.74
CA THR A 92 21.81 -1.72 12.14
C THR A 92 22.46 -1.85 13.52
N LYS A 93 22.05 -2.81 14.36
CA LYS A 93 22.61 -3.02 15.70
C LYS A 93 23.88 -3.88 15.70
N ASP A 94 24.09 -4.74 14.71
CA ASP A 94 25.27 -5.61 14.65
C ASP A 94 26.54 -4.91 14.12
N SER A 95 26.45 -3.66 13.66
CA SER A 95 27.61 -2.90 13.14
C SER A 95 28.27 -1.95 14.15
N LYS A 96 27.85 -1.95 15.42
CA LYS A 96 28.49 -1.11 16.46
C LYS A 96 28.89 -1.90 17.70
N GLY A 97 29.95 -2.69 17.55
CA GLY A 97 30.88 -2.95 18.65
C GLY A 97 31.29 -4.41 18.86
N THR A 98 32.26 -4.88 18.07
CA THR A 98 33.32 -5.73 18.60
C THR A 98 34.65 -5.32 17.93
N PRO A 99 35.53 -4.56 18.61
CA PRO A 99 36.90 -4.45 18.17
C PRO A 99 37.57 -5.84 18.25
N ALA A 100 38.40 -6.11 17.26
CA ALA A 100 39.16 -7.34 17.11
C ALA A 100 39.84 -7.79 18.41
N THR A 101 39.71 -9.07 18.75
CA THR A 101 40.79 -9.80 19.40
C THR A 101 40.80 -11.23 18.88
N ALA A 102 41.51 -11.42 17.78
CA ALA A 102 42.02 -12.73 17.40
C ALA A 102 43.19 -13.05 18.34
N THR A 103 43.09 -14.09 19.17
CA THR A 103 44.14 -15.13 19.24
C THR A 103 43.61 -16.38 19.91
N ALA A 104 43.79 -17.49 19.21
CA ALA A 104 43.52 -18.84 19.64
C ALA A 104 44.44 -19.28 20.78
N LYS A 105 43.94 -20.26 21.56
CA LYS A 105 44.64 -21.25 22.41
C LYS A 105 46.17 -21.08 22.55
N ALA A 106 46.61 -20.92 23.80
CA ALA A 106 47.83 -21.54 24.29
C ALA A 106 47.53 -22.27 25.59
N ASP A 107 48.08 -23.48 25.66
CA ASP A 107 47.92 -24.55 26.63
C ASP A 107 48.55 -24.22 28.00
N ALA A 108 48.13 -24.97 29.03
CA ALA A 108 48.80 -25.18 30.32
C ALA A 108 49.03 -24.00 31.29
N ASN A 109 48.22 -23.94 32.35
CA ASN A 109 48.77 -23.72 33.70
C ASN A 109 48.00 -24.53 34.75
N VAL A 110 48.61 -25.64 35.18
CA VAL A 110 48.29 -26.38 36.39
C VAL A 110 48.56 -25.46 37.58
N ASN A 111 47.50 -25.00 38.26
CA ASN A 111 47.64 -24.50 39.63
C ASN A 111 47.07 -25.54 40.60
N THR A 112 48.00 -26.35 41.10
CA THR A 112 47.89 -27.15 42.31
C THR A 112 47.45 -26.30 43.50
N GLN A 113 46.74 -26.92 44.45
CA GLN A 113 46.61 -26.53 45.87
C GLN A 113 45.20 -26.08 46.32
N VAL A 114 44.35 -27.04 46.69
CA VAL A 114 43.55 -27.05 47.95
C VAL A 114 43.15 -28.52 48.17
N GLY A 115 43.33 -29.21 49.28
CA GLY A 115 43.95 -28.92 50.56
C GLY A 115 43.92 -30.23 51.34
N GLY A 116 45.09 -30.67 51.83
CA GLY A 116 45.11 -31.61 52.94
C GLY A 116 44.92 -30.82 54.23
N LYS A 117 44.12 -31.36 55.16
CA LYS A 117 44.48 -31.55 56.58
C LYS A 117 43.26 -31.99 57.39
N LYS A 118 43.38 -33.25 57.83
CA LYS A 118 42.87 -33.85 59.08
C LYS A 118 41.37 -34.09 59.20
#